data_AF-X1S1S8-F1
#
_entry.id   AF-X1S1S8-F1
#
_cell.length_a   1.000
_cell.length_b   1.000
_cell.length_c   1.000
_cell.angle_alpha   90.00
_cell.angle_beta   90.00
_cell.angle_gamma   90.00
#
_symmetry.space_group_name_H-M   'P 1'
#
loop_
_entity.id
_entity.type
_entity.pdbx_description
1 polymer ?
#
loop_
_entity_poly.entity_id
_entity_poly.type
_entity_poly.pdbx_seq_one_letter_code
_entity_poly.pdbx_strand_id
1 'polypeptide(L)'
;AEEVRSAGKTYTHGQSVIAMSLCSPKEVVFNALAWYLLAMIPVGLLTVMVGWPVLLISFLAMLITFWYSIGKMNWTHELAFTVATGLIPVLFGMFAVSPDADWGVGLLAGVCLGLVTGPQIVMDEVTDAEANIAKGAKSIGYKALELKIDLPFYQMGWLLFLYIYQLFLITIGIFAPLTAITFIAFPLWMASLVFSSRKASFEKGVIGFLLTAGLYTSLLLVGEIIGG
;
A
#
# COMPACT_ATOMS: atom_id res chain seq x y z
N ALA A 1 22.47 -15.88 21.78
CA ALA A 1 21.58 -16.24 20.66
C ALA A 1 21.85 -15.24 19.55
N GLU A 2 22.18 -15.70 18.33
CA GLU A 2 22.21 -14.78 17.18
C GLU A 2 20.82 -14.15 17.05
N GLU A 3 20.80 -12.82 17.03
CA GLU A 3 19.58 -12.06 16.85
C GLU A 3 19.03 -12.38 15.44
N VAL A 4 17.84 -12.97 15.37
CA VAL A 4 17.19 -13.27 14.09
C VAL A 4 16.84 -11.93 13.42
N ARG A 5 17.59 -11.62 12.35
CA ARG A 5 17.48 -10.37 11.59
C ARG A 5 16.51 -10.53 10.42
N SER A 6 15.93 -9.41 10.02
CA SER A 6 15.18 -9.33 8.76
C SER A 6 16.09 -9.66 7.59
N ALA A 7 15.58 -10.42 6.63
CA ALA A 7 16.31 -10.79 5.43
C ALA A 7 16.45 -9.56 4.52
N GLY A 8 17.66 -9.33 3.99
CA GLY A 8 17.87 -8.27 2.99
C GLY A 8 17.07 -8.57 1.72
N LYS A 9 16.23 -7.63 1.30
CA LYS A 9 15.43 -7.73 0.08
C LYS A 9 16.11 -6.97 -1.07
N THR A 10 16.25 -7.63 -2.21
CA THR A 10 16.85 -7.07 -3.44
C THR A 10 16.03 -5.94 -4.05
N TYR A 11 14.73 -5.87 -3.75
CA TYR A 11 13.80 -4.90 -4.32
C TYR A 11 13.47 -3.73 -3.36
N THR A 12 13.94 -3.76 -2.11
CA THR A 12 13.82 -2.67 -1.14
C THR A 12 15.19 -2.41 -0.48
N HIS A 13 16.10 -1.77 -1.23
CA HIS A 13 17.50 -1.48 -0.85
C HIS A 13 17.71 -0.50 0.33
N GLY A 14 16.75 -0.34 1.24
CA GLY A 14 16.78 0.65 2.34
C GLY A 14 16.43 0.10 3.73
N GLN A 15 16.44 -1.21 3.93
CA GLN A 15 16.04 -1.82 5.20
C GLN A 15 17.20 -1.84 6.21
N SER A 16 16.87 -1.71 7.50
CA SER A 16 17.80 -1.96 8.61
C SER A 16 19.07 -1.08 8.64
N VAL A 17 19.05 0.13 8.07
CA VAL A 17 20.24 1.04 8.01
C VAL A 17 20.89 1.33 9.36
N ILE A 18 20.10 1.38 10.44
CA ILE A 18 20.62 1.53 11.81
C ILE A 18 21.33 0.24 12.26
N ALA A 19 20.72 -0.92 12.05
CA ALA A 19 21.31 -2.21 12.42
C ALA A 19 22.56 -2.54 11.60
N MET A 20 22.65 -2.02 10.37
CA MET A 20 23.84 -2.08 9.51
C MET A 20 24.91 -1.06 9.89
N SER A 21 24.69 -0.22 10.91
CA SER A 21 25.59 0.87 11.33
C SER A 21 25.91 1.87 10.21
N LEU A 22 25.02 2.01 9.22
CA LEU A 22 25.15 2.98 8.14
C LEU A 22 24.71 4.38 8.57
N CYS A 23 23.70 4.45 9.44
CA CYS A 23 23.20 5.69 10.04
C CYS A 23 22.89 5.48 11.53
N SER A 24 23.07 6.52 12.33
CA SER A 24 22.59 6.58 13.71
C SER A 24 21.07 6.85 13.78
N PRO A 25 20.39 6.53 14.90
CA PRO A 25 18.99 6.90 15.10
C PRO A 25 18.72 8.40 14.94
N LYS A 26 19.67 9.26 15.35
CA LYS A 26 19.53 10.72 15.23
C LYS A 26 19.54 11.17 13.77
N GLU A 27 20.42 10.60 12.95
CA GLU A 27 20.49 10.91 11.51
C GLU A 27 19.21 10.46 10.80
N VAL A 28 18.67 9.30 11.15
CA VAL A 28 17.39 8.82 10.58
C VAL A 28 16.24 9.76 10.95
N VAL A 29 16.16 10.20 12.21
CA VAL A 29 15.15 11.18 12.65
C VAL A 29 15.32 12.52 11.93
N PHE A 30 16.54 13.04 11.84
CA PHE A 30 16.80 14.31 11.15
C PHE A 30 16.43 14.22 9.66
N ASN A 31 16.78 13.12 9.00
CA ASN A 31 16.40 12.87 7.61
C ASN A 31 14.87 12.81 7.45
N ALA A 32 14.15 12.10 8.34
CA ALA A 32 12.69 12.04 8.29
C ALA A 32 12.04 13.43 8.47
N LEU A 33 12.54 14.23 9.42
CA LEU A 33 12.06 15.60 9.64
C LEU A 33 12.35 16.51 8.44
N ALA A 34 13.52 16.37 7.82
CA ALA A 34 13.86 17.11 6.60
C ALA A 34 12.90 16.78 5.46
N TRP A 35 12.54 15.51 5.26
CA TRP A 35 11.54 15.11 4.26
C TRP A 35 10.14 15.67 4.56
N TYR A 36 9.73 15.73 5.82
CA TYR A 36 8.46 16.39 6.16
C TYR A 36 8.48 17.88 5.86
N LEU A 37 9.55 18.59 6.22
CA LEU A 37 9.68 20.01 5.92
C LEU A 37 9.70 20.28 4.41
N LEU A 38 10.39 19.44 3.64
CA LEU A 38 10.40 19.55 2.18
C LEU A 38 9.02 19.25 1.58
N ALA A 39 8.30 18.27 2.10
CA ALA A 39 6.93 17.96 1.67
C ALA A 39 5.96 19.12 1.95
N MET A 40 6.23 19.97 2.95
CA MET A 40 5.40 21.16 3.22
C MET A 40 5.47 22.21 2.10
N ILE A 41 6.49 22.20 1.24
CA ILE A 41 6.60 23.15 0.11
C ILE A 41 5.46 22.94 -0.90
N PRO A 42 5.29 21.77 -1.53
CA PRO A 42 4.16 21.54 -2.44
C PRO A 42 2.81 21.59 -1.71
N VAL A 43 2.73 21.15 -0.45
CA VAL A 43 1.50 21.25 0.35
C VAL A 43 1.08 22.70 0.56
N GLY A 44 2.01 23.59 0.90
CA GLY A 44 1.75 25.02 1.08
C GLY A 44 1.30 25.68 -0.22
N LEU A 45 1.95 25.36 -1.34
CA LEU A 45 1.56 25.84 -2.66
C LEU A 45 0.14 25.39 -3.02
N LEU A 46 -0.16 24.09 -2.90
CA LEU A 46 -1.50 23.56 -3.15
C LEU A 46 -2.53 24.22 -2.23
N THR A 47 -2.23 24.37 -0.95
CA THR A 47 -3.13 25.01 0.01
C THR A 47 -3.53 26.42 -0.43
N VAL A 48 -2.59 27.21 -0.96
CA VAL A 48 -2.87 28.55 -1.49
C VAL A 48 -3.70 28.48 -2.79
N MET A 49 -3.43 27.49 -3.64
CA MET A 49 -4.10 27.34 -4.94
C MET A 49 -5.53 26.81 -4.85
N VAL A 50 -5.79 25.86 -3.95
CA VAL A 50 -7.06 25.10 -3.91
C VAL A 50 -7.75 25.12 -2.57
N GLY A 51 -7.06 25.44 -1.46
CA GLY A 51 -7.68 25.65 -0.15
C GLY A 51 -7.15 24.79 0.99
N TRP A 52 -7.68 25.05 2.18
CA TRP A 52 -7.23 24.46 3.44
C TRP A 52 -7.37 22.92 3.58
N PRO A 53 -8.30 22.20 2.90
CA PRO A 53 -8.42 20.76 3.09
C PRO A 53 -7.13 19.98 2.79
N VAL A 54 -6.28 20.49 1.89
CA VAL A 54 -4.96 19.92 1.60
C VAL A 54 -4.08 19.85 2.86
N LEU A 55 -4.12 20.85 3.74
CA LEU A 55 -3.37 20.83 5.01
C LEU A 55 -3.84 19.70 5.93
N LEU A 56 -5.15 19.50 6.04
CA LEU A 56 -5.71 18.45 6.87
C LEU A 56 -5.27 17.07 6.36
N ILE A 57 -5.40 16.82 5.06
CA ILE A 57 -5.00 15.55 4.43
C ILE A 57 -3.50 15.33 4.58
N SER A 58 -2.68 16.37 4.40
CA SER A 58 -1.22 16.31 4.58
C SER A 58 -0.83 15.94 6.00
N PHE A 59 -1.49 16.56 6.98
CA PHE A 59 -1.24 16.27 8.39
C PHE A 59 -1.59 14.80 8.71
N LEU A 60 -2.74 14.32 8.24
CA LEU A 60 -3.13 12.90 8.38
C LEU A 60 -2.12 11.97 7.70
N ALA A 61 -1.65 12.31 6.49
CA ALA A 61 -0.62 11.56 5.76
C ALA A 61 0.66 11.39 6.59
N MET A 62 1.13 12.45 7.24
CA MET A 62 2.31 12.40 8.10
C MET A 62 2.08 11.52 9.34
N LEU A 63 0.91 11.61 9.98
CA LEU A 63 0.56 10.76 11.13
C LEU A 63 0.53 9.27 10.78
N ILE A 64 0.15 8.91 9.56
CA ILE A 64 0.08 7.52 9.12
C ILE A 64 1.44 6.83 9.14
N THR A 65 2.55 7.54 8.94
CA THR A 65 3.90 6.92 9.02
C THR A 65 4.20 6.37 10.42
N PHE A 66 3.77 7.07 11.46
CA PHE A 66 3.90 6.64 12.85
C PHE A 66 2.93 5.51 13.12
N TRP A 67 1.68 5.64 12.66
CA TRP A 67 0.67 4.59 12.79
C TRP A 67 1.11 3.29 12.12
N TYR A 68 1.66 3.35 10.91
CA TYR A 68 2.21 2.22 10.19
C TYR A 68 3.33 1.54 10.99
N SER A 69 4.25 2.33 11.55
CA SER A 69 5.39 1.81 12.34
C SER A 69 4.94 1.07 13.62
N ILE A 70 3.93 1.60 14.32
CA ILE A 70 3.36 0.95 15.51
C ILE A 70 2.28 -0.09 15.18
N GLY A 71 1.77 -0.10 13.95
CA GLY A 71 0.67 -0.94 13.47
C GLY A 71 0.95 -2.43 13.60
N LYS A 72 2.24 -2.78 13.49
CA LYS A 72 2.79 -4.12 13.76
C LYS A 72 2.59 -4.59 15.19
N MET A 73 2.21 -3.72 16.13
CA MET A 73 2.02 -4.06 17.54
C MET A 73 0.55 -4.14 17.96
N ASN A 74 -0.39 -3.79 17.08
CA ASN A 74 -1.81 -3.66 17.41
C ASN A 74 -2.79 -4.08 16.29
N TRP A 75 -2.37 -4.93 15.34
CA TRP A 75 -3.20 -5.49 14.25
C TRP A 75 -3.66 -4.52 13.17
N THR A 76 -3.22 -3.25 13.20
CA THR A 76 -3.68 -2.25 12.23
C THR A 76 -2.66 -1.97 11.13
N HIS A 77 -1.63 -2.81 10.97
CA HIS A 77 -0.57 -2.58 10.00
C HIS A 77 -1.11 -2.50 8.57
N GLU A 78 -1.87 -3.50 8.13
CA GLU A 78 -2.40 -3.57 6.76
C GLU A 78 -3.35 -2.40 6.51
N LEU A 79 -4.16 -2.05 7.51
CA LEU A 79 -5.06 -0.91 7.45
C LEU A 79 -4.29 0.42 7.32
N ALA A 80 -3.25 0.63 8.13
CA ALA A 80 -2.41 1.82 8.02
C ALA A 80 -1.80 1.93 6.62
N PHE A 81 -1.38 0.80 6.03
CA PHE A 81 -0.85 0.78 4.67
C PHE A 81 -1.93 1.08 3.63
N THR A 82 -3.12 0.45 3.71
CA THR A 82 -4.30 0.75 2.86
C THR A 82 -4.64 2.24 2.87
N VAL A 83 -4.60 2.88 4.05
CA VAL A 83 -4.88 4.31 4.17
C VAL A 83 -3.75 5.14 3.55
N ALA A 84 -2.49 4.76 3.76
CA ALA A 84 -1.31 5.45 3.22
C ALA A 84 -1.23 5.43 1.69
N THR A 85 -1.61 4.32 1.07
CA THR A 85 -1.42 4.07 -0.37
C THR A 85 -2.69 4.24 -1.20
N GLY A 86 -3.86 4.19 -0.57
CA GLY A 86 -5.16 4.32 -1.23
C GLY A 86 -5.89 5.59 -0.84
N LEU A 87 -6.41 5.65 0.39
CA LEU A 87 -7.35 6.70 0.81
C LEU A 87 -6.72 8.09 0.79
N ILE A 88 -5.55 8.25 1.41
CA ILE A 88 -4.89 9.57 1.46
C ILE A 88 -4.48 10.05 0.07
N PRO A 89 -3.79 9.27 -0.78
CA PRO A 89 -3.43 9.74 -2.12
C PRO A 89 -4.64 10.11 -2.99
N VAL A 90 -5.75 9.36 -2.92
CA VAL A 90 -6.97 9.69 -3.68
C VAL A 90 -7.57 11.01 -3.19
N LEU A 91 -7.75 11.17 -1.88
CA LEU A 91 -8.23 12.43 -1.31
C LEU A 91 -7.28 13.58 -1.68
N PHE A 92 -5.97 13.38 -1.60
CA PHE A 92 -4.99 14.38 -1.98
C PHE A 92 -5.14 14.79 -3.45
N GLY A 93 -5.31 13.83 -4.36
CA GLY A 93 -5.54 14.09 -5.79
C GLY A 93 -6.83 14.86 -6.07
N MET A 94 -7.93 14.49 -5.40
CA MET A 94 -9.22 15.19 -5.54
C MET A 94 -9.17 16.61 -5.00
N PHE A 95 -8.60 16.81 -3.81
CA PHE A 95 -8.49 18.13 -3.21
C PHE A 95 -7.40 18.98 -3.87
N ALA A 96 -6.46 18.41 -4.61
CA ALA A 96 -5.50 19.15 -5.42
C ALA A 96 -6.12 19.88 -6.61
N VAL A 97 -7.40 19.62 -6.95
CA VAL A 97 -8.11 20.28 -8.05
C VAL A 97 -9.41 20.98 -7.61
N SER A 98 -9.92 20.69 -6.41
CA SER A 98 -11.14 21.33 -5.88
C SER A 98 -11.16 21.40 -4.34
N PRO A 99 -11.44 22.57 -3.72
CA PRO A 99 -11.67 22.67 -2.28
C PRO A 99 -12.91 21.93 -1.79
N ASP A 100 -13.87 21.70 -2.68
CA ASP A 100 -15.20 21.16 -2.38
C ASP A 100 -15.35 19.72 -2.88
N ALA A 101 -14.24 19.00 -3.02
CA ALA A 101 -14.26 17.60 -3.45
C ALA A 101 -15.08 16.72 -2.49
N ASP A 102 -15.80 15.74 -3.06
CA ASP A 102 -16.63 14.83 -2.28
C ASP A 102 -15.76 13.82 -1.52
N TRP A 103 -15.72 13.98 -0.20
CA TRP A 103 -15.00 13.10 0.72
C TRP A 103 -15.47 11.65 0.65
N GLY A 104 -16.78 11.42 0.53
CA GLY A 104 -17.36 10.08 0.48
C GLY A 104 -16.90 9.33 -0.76
N VAL A 105 -16.95 10.00 -1.91
CA VAL A 105 -16.43 9.45 -3.18
C VAL A 105 -14.94 9.15 -3.06
N GLY A 106 -14.14 10.09 -2.53
CA GLY A 106 -12.70 9.89 -2.37
C GLY A 106 -12.32 8.76 -1.44
N LEU A 107 -13.03 8.60 -0.32
CA LEU A 107 -12.82 7.48 0.61
C LEU A 107 -13.17 6.13 -0.04
N LEU A 108 -14.30 6.05 -0.74
CA LEU A 108 -14.74 4.83 -1.42
C LEU A 108 -13.78 4.45 -2.56
N ALA A 109 -13.45 5.39 -3.45
CA ALA A 109 -12.47 5.16 -4.50
C ALA A 109 -11.08 4.80 -3.93
N GLY A 110 -10.68 5.45 -2.84
CA GLY A 110 -9.43 5.21 -2.12
C GLY A 110 -9.30 3.79 -1.58
N VAL A 111 -10.39 3.18 -1.08
CA VAL A 111 -10.36 1.78 -0.62
C VAL A 111 -9.95 0.85 -1.76
N CYS A 112 -10.42 1.09 -2.98
CA CYS A 112 -10.07 0.27 -4.14
C CYS A 112 -8.55 0.25 -4.38
N LEU A 113 -7.91 1.42 -4.44
CA LEU A 113 -6.45 1.51 -4.59
C LEU A 113 -5.70 0.97 -3.36
N GLY A 114 -6.24 1.18 -2.16
CA GLY A 114 -5.64 0.67 -0.93
C GLY A 114 -5.65 -0.86 -0.86
N LEU A 115 -6.63 -1.54 -1.48
CA LEU A 115 -6.71 -3.00 -1.56
C LEU A 115 -5.66 -3.63 -2.48
N VAL A 116 -5.11 -2.86 -3.44
CA VAL A 116 -4.02 -3.30 -4.33
C VAL A 116 -2.72 -3.53 -3.55
N THR A 117 -2.56 -2.90 -2.39
CA THR A 117 -1.28 -2.82 -1.67
C THR A 117 -1.38 -3.24 -0.20
N GLY A 118 -2.38 -2.75 0.53
CA GLY A 118 -2.58 -2.97 1.98
C GLY A 118 -2.54 -4.43 2.41
N PRO A 119 -3.58 -5.22 2.09
CA PRO A 119 -3.60 -6.64 2.44
C PRO A 119 -2.48 -7.44 1.76
N GLN A 120 -1.96 -6.93 0.64
CA GLN A 120 -0.95 -7.58 -0.18
C GLN A 120 0.47 -7.46 0.40
N ILE A 121 0.67 -6.60 1.42
CA ILE A 121 1.98 -6.38 2.05
C ILE A 121 2.61 -7.67 2.58
N VAL A 122 1.79 -8.67 2.94
CA VAL A 122 2.31 -9.97 3.37
C VAL A 122 3.18 -10.67 2.32
N MET A 123 3.07 -10.34 1.02
CA MET A 123 4.01 -10.79 -0.02
C MET A 123 5.45 -10.33 0.26
N ASP A 124 5.61 -9.08 0.72
CA ASP A 124 6.91 -8.55 1.14
C ASP A 124 7.30 -9.16 2.49
N GLU A 125 6.36 -9.25 3.42
CA GLU A 125 6.65 -9.62 4.80
C GLU A 125 6.89 -11.12 5.04
N VAL A 126 6.47 -12.02 4.14
CA VAL A 126 6.60 -13.47 4.34
C VAL A 126 8.04 -13.92 4.57
N THR A 127 9.01 -13.22 3.97
CA THR A 127 10.45 -13.49 4.16
C THR A 127 10.95 -13.16 5.58
N ASP A 128 10.27 -12.25 6.27
CA ASP A 128 10.58 -11.81 7.63
C ASP A 128 9.59 -12.39 8.66
N ALA A 129 8.59 -13.16 8.21
CA ALA A 129 7.45 -13.54 9.04
C ALA A 129 7.85 -14.31 10.29
N GLU A 130 8.75 -15.30 10.17
CA GLU A 130 9.21 -16.08 11.33
C GLU A 130 9.87 -15.19 12.39
N ALA A 131 10.74 -14.27 11.97
CA ALA A 131 11.43 -13.34 12.86
C ALA A 131 10.47 -12.35 13.52
N ASN A 132 9.50 -11.84 12.76
CA ASN A 132 8.54 -10.85 13.25
C ASN A 132 7.49 -11.49 14.17
N ILE A 133 7.01 -12.69 13.86
CA ILE A 133 6.12 -13.47 14.73
C ILE A 133 6.81 -13.79 16.05
N ALA A 134 8.08 -14.21 16.03
CA ALA A 134 8.85 -14.47 17.24
C ALA A 134 9.02 -13.22 18.13
N LYS A 135 9.01 -12.03 17.54
CA LYS A 135 9.04 -10.73 18.24
C LYS A 135 7.66 -10.24 18.70
N GLY A 136 6.60 -11.02 18.45
CA GLY A 136 5.23 -10.69 18.83
C GLY A 136 4.53 -9.71 17.90
N ALA A 137 4.98 -9.59 16.64
CA ALA A 137 4.32 -8.77 15.64
C ALA A 137 2.89 -9.29 15.35
N LYS A 138 1.96 -8.35 15.17
CA LYS A 138 0.54 -8.56 14.98
C LYS A 138 0.12 -7.96 13.65
N SER A 139 -0.09 -8.84 12.67
CA SER A 139 -0.68 -8.51 11.38
C SER A 139 -1.59 -9.66 10.96
N ILE A 140 -2.61 -9.37 10.16
CA ILE A 140 -3.52 -10.38 9.61
C ILE A 140 -2.72 -11.35 8.74
N GLY A 141 -1.79 -10.84 7.95
CA GLY A 141 -0.89 -11.65 7.12
C GLY A 141 -0.04 -12.63 7.95
N TYR A 142 0.58 -12.15 9.03
CA TYR A 142 1.35 -13.03 9.93
C TYR A 142 0.47 -14.08 10.58
N LYS A 143 -0.75 -13.73 10.97
CA LYS A 143 -1.66 -14.70 11.57
C LYS A 143 -2.09 -15.77 10.57
N ALA A 144 -2.31 -15.40 9.31
CA ALA A 144 -2.59 -16.36 8.24
C ALA A 144 -1.42 -17.34 8.07
N LEU A 145 -0.18 -16.85 8.05
CA LEU A 145 1.02 -17.68 7.95
C LEU A 145 1.22 -18.59 9.17
N GLU A 146 1.00 -18.09 10.39
CA GLU A 146 1.05 -18.88 11.63
C GLU A 146 0.03 -20.03 11.61
N LEU A 147 -1.17 -19.76 11.06
CA LEU A 147 -2.24 -20.74 10.86
C LEU A 147 -1.99 -21.66 9.65
N LYS A 148 -0.85 -21.54 8.97
CA LYS A 148 -0.48 -22.31 7.77
C LYS A 148 -1.48 -22.16 6.63
N ILE A 149 -2.14 -21.00 6.54
CA ILE A 149 -2.94 -20.62 5.38
C ILE A 149 -1.97 -20.36 4.23
N ASP A 150 -2.25 -20.99 3.08
CA ASP A 150 -1.46 -20.81 1.88
C ASP A 150 -1.47 -19.34 1.41
N LEU A 151 -0.28 -18.79 1.12
CA LEU A 151 -0.12 -17.38 0.76
C LEU A 151 -0.87 -17.04 -0.54
N PRO A 152 -0.74 -17.80 -1.65
CA PRO A 152 -1.59 -17.64 -2.83
C PRO A 152 -3.09 -17.63 -2.51
N PHE A 153 -3.57 -18.55 -1.66
CA PHE A 153 -4.97 -18.58 -1.26
C PHE A 153 -5.40 -17.30 -0.51
N TYR A 154 -4.60 -16.86 0.46
CA TYR A 154 -4.84 -15.61 1.20
C TYR A 154 -4.92 -14.41 0.25
N GLN A 155 -3.97 -14.27 -0.68
CA GLN A 155 -3.95 -13.14 -1.62
C GLN A 155 -5.07 -13.18 -2.64
N MET A 156 -5.44 -14.37 -3.12
CA MET A 156 -6.56 -14.53 -4.03
C MET A 156 -7.86 -14.03 -3.42
N GLY A 157 -8.10 -14.25 -2.12
CA GLY A 157 -9.26 -13.71 -1.42
C GLY A 157 -9.34 -12.18 -1.50
N TRP A 158 -8.22 -11.50 -1.25
CA TRP A 158 -8.15 -10.03 -1.33
C TRP A 158 -8.25 -9.50 -2.77
N LEU A 159 -7.67 -10.20 -3.75
CA LEU A 159 -7.81 -9.83 -5.17
C LEU A 159 -9.25 -9.98 -5.65
N LEU A 160 -9.94 -11.06 -5.26
CA LEU A 160 -11.36 -11.22 -5.56
C LEU A 160 -12.18 -10.10 -4.93
N PHE A 161 -11.89 -9.75 -3.67
CA PHE A 161 -12.55 -8.63 -3.00
C PHE A 161 -12.29 -7.29 -3.71
N LEU A 162 -11.05 -7.02 -4.15
CA LEU A 162 -10.71 -5.85 -4.97
C LEU A 162 -11.58 -5.75 -6.22
N TYR A 163 -11.69 -6.82 -7.01
CA TYR A 163 -12.45 -6.80 -8.25
C TYR A 163 -13.97 -6.70 -8.01
N ILE A 164 -14.49 -7.38 -6.98
CA ILE A 164 -15.91 -7.24 -6.58
C ILE A 164 -16.19 -5.80 -6.14
N TYR A 165 -15.30 -5.22 -5.33
CA TYR A 165 -15.43 -3.84 -4.86
C TYR A 165 -15.35 -2.84 -6.01
N GLN A 166 -14.43 -3.04 -6.97
CA GLN A 166 -14.34 -2.21 -8.17
C GLN A 166 -15.64 -2.28 -8.98
N LEU A 167 -16.22 -3.47 -9.20
CA LEU A 167 -17.51 -3.62 -9.89
C LEU A 167 -18.63 -2.91 -9.14
N PHE A 168 -18.65 -2.98 -7.82
CA PHE A 168 -19.58 -2.23 -7.00
C PHE A 168 -19.44 -0.71 -7.24
N LEU A 169 -18.22 -0.17 -7.23
CA LEU A 169 -17.95 1.25 -7.49
C LEU A 169 -18.38 1.69 -8.90
N ILE A 170 -18.16 0.85 -9.92
CA ILE A 170 -18.68 1.08 -11.27
C ILE A 170 -20.22 1.12 -11.25
N THR A 171 -20.85 0.15 -10.56
CA THR A 171 -22.31 0.00 -10.53
C THR A 171 -23.00 1.20 -9.89
N ILE A 172 -22.39 1.78 -8.83
CA ILE A 172 -22.94 2.98 -8.15
C ILE A 172 -22.49 4.30 -8.81
N GLY A 173 -21.76 4.24 -9.94
CA GLY A 173 -21.35 5.41 -10.70
C GLY A 173 -20.19 6.21 -10.10
N ILE A 174 -19.41 5.62 -9.20
CA ILE A 174 -18.17 6.24 -8.69
C ILE A 174 -17.03 6.07 -9.68
N PHE A 175 -16.90 4.90 -10.30
CA PHE A 175 -15.92 4.66 -11.35
C PHE A 175 -16.58 4.60 -12.73
N ALA A 176 -15.87 5.11 -13.73
CA ALA A 176 -16.27 4.96 -15.13
C ALA A 176 -16.35 3.47 -15.52
N PRO A 177 -17.34 3.03 -16.31
CA PRO A 177 -17.45 1.63 -16.73
C PRO A 177 -16.20 1.08 -17.41
N LEU A 178 -15.45 1.93 -18.13
CA LEU A 178 -14.23 1.53 -18.82
C LEU A 178 -13.09 1.14 -17.87
N THR A 179 -13.14 1.51 -16.59
CA THR A 179 -12.18 0.99 -15.60
C THR A 179 -12.17 -0.54 -15.51
N ALA A 180 -13.20 -1.23 -16.00
CA ALA A 180 -13.22 -2.68 -16.13
C ALA A 180 -12.05 -3.25 -16.98
N ILE A 181 -11.32 -2.44 -17.75
CA ILE A 181 -10.08 -2.88 -18.43
C ILE A 181 -9.02 -3.40 -17.46
N THR A 182 -9.06 -3.02 -16.17
CA THR A 182 -8.17 -3.54 -15.12
C THR A 182 -8.28 -5.06 -14.93
N PHE A 183 -9.36 -5.68 -15.41
CA PHE A 183 -9.55 -7.14 -15.36
C PHE A 183 -8.50 -7.89 -16.18
N ILE A 184 -7.86 -7.23 -17.15
CA ILE A 184 -6.72 -7.79 -17.89
C ILE A 184 -5.52 -8.06 -16.97
N ALA A 185 -5.40 -7.36 -15.82
CA ALA A 185 -4.35 -7.62 -14.84
C ALA A 185 -4.57 -8.94 -14.06
N PHE A 186 -5.80 -9.47 -13.99
CA PHE A 186 -6.13 -10.67 -13.22
C PHE A 186 -5.28 -11.91 -13.59
N PRO A 187 -5.14 -12.32 -14.87
CA PRO A 187 -4.28 -13.45 -15.23
C PRO A 187 -2.81 -13.24 -14.83
N LEU A 188 -2.32 -11.99 -14.85
CA LEU A 188 -0.95 -11.66 -14.45
C LEU A 188 -0.77 -11.76 -12.92
N TRP A 189 -1.80 -11.37 -12.17
CA TRP A 189 -1.86 -11.61 -10.73
C TRP A 189 -1.77 -13.10 -10.42
N MET A 190 -2.58 -13.92 -11.10
CA MET A 190 -2.58 -15.37 -10.92
C MET A 190 -1.22 -15.99 -11.26
N ALA A 191 -0.59 -15.58 -12.37
CA ALA A 191 0.75 -16.03 -12.72
C ALA A 191 1.76 -15.68 -11.60
N SER A 192 1.71 -14.45 -11.08
CA SER A 192 2.58 -13.98 -9.99
C SER A 192 2.41 -14.80 -8.73
N LEU A 193 1.16 -15.11 -8.35
CA LEU A 193 0.86 -15.98 -7.22
C LEU A 193 1.39 -17.41 -7.41
N VAL A 194 1.24 -17.98 -8.61
CA VAL A 194 1.81 -19.30 -8.94
C VAL A 194 3.33 -19.31 -8.80
N PHE A 195 4.03 -18.29 -9.28
CA PHE A 195 5.48 -18.19 -9.10
C PHE A 195 5.88 -18.01 -7.63
N SER A 196 5.08 -17.26 -6.86
CA SER A 196 5.31 -17.06 -5.42
C SER A 196 5.07 -18.32 -4.57
N SER A 197 4.31 -19.31 -5.07
CA SER A 197 4.08 -20.57 -4.36
C SER A 197 5.34 -21.47 -4.28
N ARG A 198 6.39 -21.16 -5.05
CA ARG A 198 7.61 -21.97 -5.13
C ARG A 198 8.81 -21.17 -4.63
N LYS A 199 9.54 -21.74 -3.67
CA LYS A 199 10.75 -21.14 -3.09
C LYS A 199 11.77 -20.66 -4.16
N ALA A 200 11.98 -21.46 -5.21
CA ALA A 200 12.95 -21.14 -6.27
C ALA A 200 12.55 -19.94 -7.17
N SER A 201 11.27 -19.59 -7.21
CA SER A 201 10.74 -18.48 -8.02
C SER A 201 10.00 -17.43 -7.19
N PHE A 202 10.14 -17.48 -5.87
CA PHE A 202 9.39 -16.62 -4.95
C PHE A 202 9.58 -15.13 -5.29
N GLU A 203 10.84 -14.70 -5.41
CA GLU A 203 11.19 -13.32 -5.74
C GLU A 203 10.63 -12.88 -7.10
N LYS A 204 10.66 -13.77 -8.11
CA LYS A 204 10.03 -13.50 -9.42
C LYS A 204 8.52 -13.30 -9.28
N GLY A 205 7.88 -14.09 -8.42
CA GLY A 205 6.46 -13.94 -8.09
C GLY A 205 6.16 -12.59 -7.43
N VAL A 206 6.95 -12.18 -6.44
CA VAL A 206 6.79 -10.88 -5.77
C VAL A 206 7.02 -9.71 -6.74
N ILE A 207 8.06 -9.75 -7.57
CA ILE A 207 8.30 -8.70 -8.57
C ILE A 207 7.16 -8.64 -9.58
N GLY A 208 6.70 -9.79 -10.11
CA GLY A 208 5.54 -9.86 -11.00
C GLY A 208 4.28 -9.30 -10.34
N PHE A 209 4.09 -9.57 -9.05
CA PHE A 209 3.01 -9.03 -8.24
C PHE A 209 3.07 -7.49 -8.23
N LEU A 210 4.20 -6.90 -7.83
CA LEU A 210 4.38 -5.45 -7.79
C LEU A 210 4.18 -4.76 -9.15
N LEU A 211 4.70 -5.36 -10.23
CA LEU A 211 4.51 -4.85 -11.59
C LEU A 211 3.04 -4.90 -12.00
N THR A 212 2.32 -5.96 -11.63
CA THR A 212 0.89 -6.10 -11.92
C THR A 212 0.06 -5.09 -11.13
N ALA A 213 0.44 -4.76 -9.89
CA ALA A 213 -0.14 -3.66 -9.11
C ALA A 213 -0.01 -2.31 -9.85
N GLY A 214 1.19 -2.03 -10.37
CA GLY A 214 1.44 -0.83 -11.17
C GLY A 214 0.61 -0.79 -12.46
N LEU A 215 0.51 -1.93 -13.16
CA LEU A 215 -0.33 -2.06 -14.35
C LEU A 215 -1.80 -1.84 -14.01
N TYR A 216 -2.32 -2.49 -12.96
CA TYR A 216 -3.71 -2.33 -12.51
C TYR A 216 -4.03 -0.86 -12.26
N THR A 217 -3.18 -0.16 -11.50
CA THR A 217 -3.37 1.26 -11.18
C THR A 217 -3.34 2.14 -12.42
N SER A 218 -2.43 1.85 -13.37
CA SER A 218 -2.36 2.58 -14.65
C SER A 218 -3.59 2.34 -15.52
N LEU A 219 -4.08 1.10 -15.59
CA LEU A 219 -5.29 0.76 -16.32
C LEU A 219 -6.53 1.39 -15.68
N LEU A 220 -6.57 1.49 -14.35
CA LEU A 220 -7.65 2.20 -13.65
C LEU A 220 -7.68 3.67 -14.05
N LEU A 221 -6.53 4.35 -14.02
CA LEU A 221 -6.40 5.75 -14.46
C LEU A 221 -6.80 5.94 -15.93
N VAL A 222 -6.31 5.09 -16.83
CA VAL A 222 -6.66 5.13 -18.26
C VAL A 222 -8.17 4.92 -18.46
N GLY A 223 -8.75 3.98 -17.72
CA GLY A 223 -10.18 3.68 -17.77
C GLY A 223 -11.04 4.86 -17.30
N GLU A 224 -10.62 5.56 -16.26
CA GLU A 224 -11.27 6.82 -15.83
C GLU A 224 -11.14 7.90 -16.91
N ILE A 225 -9.93 8.25 -17.34
CA ILE A 225 -9.69 9.36 -18.29
C ILE A 225 -10.44 9.19 -19.62
N ILE A 226 -10.52 7.96 -20.15
CA ILE A 226 -11.17 7.70 -21.44
C ILE A 226 -12.67 7.45 -21.27
N GLY A 227 -13.09 6.92 -20.12
CA GLY A 227 -14.45 6.46 -19.88
C GLY A 227 -15.38 7.48 -19.23
N GLY A 228 -14.85 8.57 -18.66
CA GLY A 228 -15.60 9.58 -17.89
C GLY A 228 -15.00 10.98 -18.00
#